data_AF-A0AAE4YD19-F1
#
_entry.id   AF-A0AAE4YD19-F1
#
_cell.length_a   1.000
_cell.length_b   1.000
_cell.length_c   1.000
_cell.angle_alpha   90.00
_cell.angle_beta   90.00
_cell.angle_gamma   90.00
#
_symmetry.space_group_name_H-M   'P 1'
#
loop_
_entity.id
_entity.type
_entity.pdbx_description
1 polymer ?
#
loop_
_entity_poly.entity_id
_entity_poly.type
_entity_poly.pdbx_seq_one_letter_code
_entity_poly.pdbx_strand_id
1 'polypeptide(L)'
;MPDFNLAVLSLADLRELQKSVAKAISTFEARQKAEAREKVEMLAKDLGFTLAELTALEEPKRKRAPSTKIYRHPENPTLTWSGRGRKPGWFAAHVDAGRDPEELLG
;
A
#
# COMPACT_ATOMS: atom_id res chain seq x y z
N MET A 1 -25.84 33.29 -16.05
CA MET A 1 -24.39 33.03 -15.91
C MET A 1 -23.69 34.38 -15.95
N PRO A 2 -22.79 34.70 -15.02
CA PRO A 2 -22.01 35.93 -15.12
C PRO A 2 -21.07 35.83 -16.33
N ASP A 3 -21.26 36.69 -17.33
CA ASP A 3 -20.34 36.83 -18.46
C ASP A 3 -19.03 37.45 -17.96
N PHE A 4 -18.01 36.61 -17.81
CA PHE A 4 -16.65 37.09 -17.53
C PHE A 4 -16.08 37.68 -18.83
N ASN A 5 -15.94 39.01 -18.88
CA ASN A 5 -15.39 39.67 -20.06
C ASN A 5 -13.86 39.46 -20.15
N LEU A 6 -13.46 38.41 -20.87
CA LEU A 6 -12.07 38.03 -21.06
C LEU A 6 -11.30 38.96 -22.03
N ALA A 7 -12.01 39.74 -22.85
CA ALA A 7 -11.39 40.60 -23.88
C ALA A 7 -10.64 41.81 -23.30
N VAL A 8 -10.91 42.16 -22.05
CA VAL A 8 -10.26 43.30 -21.35
C VAL A 8 -9.04 42.85 -20.54
N LEU A 9 -8.86 41.54 -20.33
CA LEU A 9 -7.78 40.98 -19.53
C LEU A 9 -6.47 40.94 -20.32
N SER A 10 -5.35 41.22 -19.64
CA SER A 10 -4.04 41.04 -20.24
C SER A 10 -3.71 39.56 -20.40
N LEU A 11 -2.74 39.24 -21.25
CA LEU A 11 -2.27 37.85 -21.42
C LEU A 11 -1.71 37.24 -20.13
N ALA A 12 -1.16 38.06 -19.23
CA ALA A 12 -0.72 37.63 -17.90
C ALA A 12 -1.92 37.23 -17.03
N ASP A 13 -2.95 38.09 -16.97
CA ASP A 13 -4.16 37.84 -16.18
C ASP A 13 -4.93 36.62 -16.69
N LEU A 14 -5.00 36.43 -18.01
CA LEU A 14 -5.63 35.25 -18.62
C LEU A 14 -4.91 33.95 -18.21
N ARG A 15 -3.58 33.96 -18.12
CA ARG A 15 -2.80 32.80 -17.65
C ARG A 15 -2.99 32.55 -16.16
N GLU A 16 -3.09 33.60 -15.36
CA GLU A 16 -3.36 33.47 -13.93
C GLU A 16 -4.78 32.94 -13.67
N LEU A 17 -5.76 33.44 -14.42
CA LEU A 17 -7.14 32.94 -14.39
C LEU A 17 -7.20 31.48 -14.80
N GLN A 18 -6.50 31.08 -15.86
CA GLN A 18 -6.41 29.67 -16.28
C GLN A 18 -5.90 28.77 -15.15
N LYS A 19 -4.82 29.17 -14.47
CA LYS A 19 -4.27 28.41 -13.32
C LYS A 19 -5.27 28.33 -12.18
N SER A 20 -5.94 29.44 -11.87
CA SER A 20 -6.93 29.52 -10.81
C SER A 20 -8.15 28.64 -11.10
N VAL A 21 -8.65 28.67 -12.33
CA VAL A 21 -9.74 27.80 -12.81
C VAL A 21 -9.33 26.34 -12.75
N ALA A 22 -8.14 25.98 -13.23
CA ALA A 22 -7.64 24.61 -13.15
C ALA A 22 -7.58 24.09 -11.71
N LYS A 23 -7.11 24.93 -10.78
CA LYS A 23 -7.10 24.62 -9.34
C LYS A 23 -8.51 24.47 -8.77
N ALA A 24 -9.43 25.36 -9.15
CA ALA A 24 -10.81 25.32 -8.71
C ALA A 24 -11.53 24.05 -9.19
N ILE A 25 -11.34 23.67 -10.46
CA ILE A 25 -11.87 22.43 -11.04
C ILE A 25 -11.32 21.22 -10.29
N SER A 26 -10.00 21.12 -10.14
CA SER A 26 -9.37 20.01 -9.43
C SER A 26 -9.88 19.87 -7.99
N THR A 27 -10.05 20.99 -7.29
CA THR A 27 -10.60 21.01 -5.92
C THR A 27 -12.06 20.56 -5.90
N PHE A 28 -12.86 21.01 -6.86
CA PHE A 28 -14.27 20.65 -6.97
C PHE A 28 -14.45 19.15 -7.28
N GLU A 29 -13.68 18.63 -8.24
CA GLU A 29 -13.67 17.20 -8.57
C GLU A 29 -13.22 16.34 -7.38
N ALA A 30 -12.23 16.78 -6.62
CA ALA A 30 -11.79 16.09 -5.41
C ALA A 30 -12.90 16.02 -4.36
N ARG A 31 -13.62 17.13 -4.14
CA ARG A 31 -14.78 17.17 -3.23
C ARG A 31 -15.91 16.26 -3.72
N GLN A 32 -16.26 16.31 -5.00
CA GLN A 32 -17.27 15.43 -5.57
C GLN A 32 -16.89 13.95 -5.45
N LYS A 33 -15.62 13.59 -5.68
CA LYS A 33 -15.14 12.22 -5.48
C LYS A 33 -15.23 11.77 -4.03
N ALA A 34 -14.92 12.66 -3.08
CA ALA A 34 -15.04 12.35 -1.66
C ALA A 34 -16.51 12.12 -1.27
N GLU A 35 -17.41 13.00 -1.71
CA GLU A 35 -18.85 12.88 -1.46
C GLU A 35 -19.44 11.62 -2.10
N ALA A 36 -19.03 11.30 -3.33
CA ALA A 36 -19.43 10.07 -4.00
C ALA A 36 -18.95 8.83 -3.24
N ARG A 37 -17.70 8.82 -2.75
CA ARG A 37 -17.18 7.74 -1.92
C ARG A 37 -17.97 7.57 -0.64
N GLU A 38 -18.26 8.66 0.06
CA GLU A 38 -19.02 8.63 1.31
C GLU A 38 -20.42 8.07 1.09
N LYS A 39 -21.12 8.51 0.03
CA LYS A 39 -22.43 7.96 -0.35
C LYS A 39 -22.38 6.46 -0.62
N VAL A 40 -21.39 5.99 -1.38
CA VAL A 40 -21.23 4.56 -1.67
C VAL A 40 -20.86 3.79 -0.41
N GLU A 41 -20.04 4.35 0.47
CA GLU A 41 -19.66 3.71 1.74
C GLU A 41 -20.86 3.61 2.70
N MET A 42 -21.70 4.64 2.78
CA MET A 42 -22.94 4.60 3.56
C MET A 42 -23.88 3.52 3.03
N LEU A 43 -24.09 3.45 1.72
CA LEU A 43 -24.92 2.42 1.09
C LEU A 43 -24.34 1.02 1.32
N ALA A 44 -23.02 0.86 1.21
CA ALA A 44 -22.37 -0.40 1.51
C ALA A 44 -22.64 -0.83 2.96
N LYS A 45 -22.45 0.09 3.93
CA LYS A 45 -22.70 -0.16 5.36
C LYS A 45 -24.15 -0.53 5.65
N ASP A 46 -25.10 0.14 5.00
CA ASP A 46 -26.54 -0.16 5.15
C ASP A 46 -26.87 -1.59 4.70
N LEU A 47 -26.19 -2.07 3.66
CA LEU A 47 -26.29 -3.44 3.16
C LEU A 47 -25.41 -4.44 3.92
N GLY A 48 -24.68 -3.99 4.96
CA GLY A 48 -23.79 -4.83 5.76
C GLY A 48 -22.44 -5.15 5.12
N PHE A 49 -22.04 -4.42 4.09
CA PHE A 49 -20.77 -4.56 3.40
C PHE A 49 -19.86 -3.35 3.63
N THR A 50 -18.56 -3.53 3.41
CA THR A 50 -17.60 -2.42 3.32
C THR A 50 -17.30 -2.08 1.87
N LEU A 51 -16.94 -0.82 1.60
CA LEU A 51 -16.49 -0.43 0.25
C LEU A 51 -15.30 -1.28 -0.22
N ALA A 52 -14.41 -1.66 0.70
CA ALA A 52 -13.27 -2.53 0.41
C ALA A 52 -13.71 -3.90 -0.11
N GLU A 53 -14.76 -4.51 0.46
CA GLU A 53 -15.30 -5.80 0.00
C GLU A 53 -15.98 -5.69 -1.36
N LEU A 54 -16.64 -4.57 -1.66
CA LEU A 54 -17.30 -4.35 -2.96
C LEU A 54 -16.30 -4.04 -4.08
N THR A 55 -15.16 -3.40 -3.74
CA THR A 55 -14.07 -3.12 -4.69
C THR A 55 -13.05 -4.24 -4.78
N ALA A 56 -13.07 -5.19 -3.85
CA ALA A 56 -12.28 -6.40 -3.91
C ALA A 56 -12.86 -7.33 -5.00
N LEU A 57 -12.56 -7.01 -6.26
CA LEU A 57 -12.15 -8.06 -7.19
C LEU A 57 -11.04 -8.80 -6.45
N GLU A 58 -11.33 -9.99 -5.91
CA GLU A 58 -10.43 -10.81 -5.09
C GLU A 58 -8.98 -10.65 -5.57
N GLU A 59 -8.18 -9.78 -4.93
CA GLU A 59 -6.76 -9.79 -5.22
C GLU A 59 -6.26 -11.11 -4.63
N PRO A 60 -5.76 -12.05 -5.47
CA PRO A 60 -5.31 -13.33 -4.97
C PRO A 60 -4.17 -13.03 -4.01
N LYS A 61 -4.45 -13.23 -2.71
CA LYS A 61 -3.51 -13.07 -1.61
C LYS A 61 -2.22 -13.77 -2.02
N ARG A 62 -1.20 -13.00 -2.42
CA ARG A 62 0.04 -13.54 -3.01
C ARG A 62 0.62 -14.56 -2.05
N LYS A 63 0.35 -15.84 -2.27
CA LYS A 63 0.94 -16.94 -1.51
C LYS A 63 2.42 -16.91 -1.84
N ARG A 64 3.22 -16.33 -0.93
CA ARG A 64 4.68 -16.32 -1.10
C ARG A 64 5.16 -17.76 -1.11
N ALA A 65 5.98 -18.10 -2.09
CA ALA A 65 6.56 -19.43 -2.23
C ALA A 65 7.28 -19.83 -0.93
N PRO A 66 7.18 -21.10 -0.51
CA PRO A 66 7.88 -21.60 0.68
C PRO A 66 9.39 -21.41 0.54
N SER A 67 10.07 -21.17 1.66
CA SER A 67 11.52 -20.99 1.71
C SER A 67 12.27 -22.25 1.27
N THR A 68 13.21 -22.10 0.33
CA THR A 68 14.05 -23.19 -0.21
C THR A 68 15.11 -23.71 0.75
N LYS A 69 15.42 -22.97 1.84
CA LYS A 69 16.44 -23.34 2.82
C LYS A 69 15.85 -23.26 4.23
N ILE A 70 15.92 -24.36 4.98
CA ILE A 70 15.50 -24.44 6.38
C ILE A 70 16.73 -24.82 7.20
N TYR A 71 17.09 -23.95 8.15
CA TYR A 71 18.14 -24.19 9.12
C TYR A 71 17.53 -24.87 10.35
N ARG A 72 18.19 -25.87 10.93
CA ARG A 72 17.77 -26.63 12.10
C ARG A 72 18.84 -26.52 13.18
N HIS A 73 18.42 -26.36 14.42
CA HIS A 73 19.33 -26.31 15.56
C HIS A 73 20.02 -27.68 15.76
N PRO A 74 21.34 -27.72 16.03
CA PRO A 74 22.10 -28.98 16.09
C PRO A 74 21.67 -29.87 17.27
N GLU A 75 21.38 -29.27 18.43
CA GLU A 75 20.97 -30.00 19.63
C GLU A 75 19.45 -30.17 19.79
N ASN A 76 18.63 -29.41 19.05
CA ASN A 76 17.18 -29.46 19.19
C ASN A 76 16.49 -29.39 17.82
N PRO A 77 16.20 -30.54 17.19
CA PRO A 77 15.70 -30.60 15.81
C PRO A 77 14.31 -29.98 15.62
N THR A 78 13.61 -29.64 16.71
CA THR A 78 12.32 -28.94 16.67
C THR A 78 12.45 -27.45 16.38
N LEU A 79 13.63 -26.86 16.65
CA LEU A 79 13.92 -25.46 16.38
C LEU A 79 14.43 -25.32 14.95
N THR A 80 13.58 -24.80 14.07
CA THR A 80 13.94 -24.53 12.68
C THR A 80 13.75 -23.06 12.31
N TRP A 81 14.56 -22.57 11.39
CA TRP A 81 14.48 -21.22 10.85
C TRP A 81 14.58 -21.22 9.33
N SER A 82 13.61 -20.61 8.67
CA SER A 82 13.47 -20.59 7.21
C SER A 82 14.47 -19.66 6.49
N GLY A 83 15.49 -19.15 7.18
CA GLY A 83 16.40 -18.12 6.68
C GLY A 83 15.75 -16.76 6.43
N ARG A 84 14.48 -16.58 6.84
CA ARG A 84 13.70 -15.35 6.64
C ARG A 84 13.26 -14.77 7.99
N GLY A 85 13.25 -13.44 8.07
CA GLY A 85 12.87 -12.73 9.30
C GLY A 85 13.98 -12.67 10.34
N ARG A 86 13.61 -12.44 11.61
CA ARG A 86 14.57 -12.28 12.71
C ARG A 86 15.40 -13.56 12.88
N LYS A 87 16.73 -13.41 12.90
CA LYS A 87 17.66 -14.52 13.16
C LYS A 87 17.45 -15.04 14.60
N PRO A 88 17.28 -16.35 14.80
CA PRO A 88 17.25 -16.95 16.12
C PRO A 88 18.61 -16.79 16.83
N GLY A 89 18.58 -16.75 18.17
CA GLY A 89 19.79 -16.61 18.98
C GLY A 89 20.80 -17.73 18.78
N TRP A 90 20.33 -18.97 18.58
CA TRP A 90 21.21 -20.11 18.29
C TRP A 90 21.91 -20.01 16.93
N PHE A 91 21.22 -19.49 15.92
CA PHE A 91 21.80 -19.29 14.60
C PHE A 91 22.86 -18.19 14.67
N ALA A 92 22.55 -17.08 15.35
CA ALA A 92 23.52 -16.02 15.61
C ALA A 92 24.74 -16.53 16.39
N ALA A 93 24.52 -17.29 17.47
CA ALA A 93 25.60 -17.86 18.27
C ALA A 93 26.50 -18.82 17.46
N HIS A 94 25.93 -19.61 16.55
CA HIS A 94 26.71 -20.50 15.67
C HIS A 94 27.57 -19.72 14.68
N VAL A 95 27.03 -18.65 14.09
CA VAL A 95 27.80 -17.75 13.21
C VAL A 95 28.86 -16.98 13.99
N ASP A 96 28.53 -16.47 15.18
CA ASP A 96 29.44 -15.72 16.04
C ASP A 96 30.57 -16.62 16.59
N ALA A 97 30.33 -17.92 16.72
CA ALA A 97 31.35 -18.92 17.02
C ALA A 97 32.27 -19.24 15.83
N GLY A 98 32.12 -18.55 14.69
CA GLY A 98 32.93 -18.73 13.49
C GLY A 98 32.65 -20.01 12.71
N ARG A 99 31.50 -20.64 12.93
CA ARG A 99 31.10 -21.88 12.26
C ARG A 99 30.26 -21.60 11.04
N ASP A 100 30.34 -22.49 10.05
CA ASP A 100 29.61 -22.33 8.81
C ASP A 100 28.10 -22.49 9.02
N PRO A 101 27.28 -21.49 8.62
CA PRO A 101 25.82 -21.56 8.78
C PRO A 101 25.17 -22.68 7.96
N GLU A 102 25.88 -23.22 6.97
CA GLU A 102 25.42 -24.32 6.13
C GLU A 102 25.40 -25.66 6.87
N GLU A 103 26.18 -25.82 7.95
CA GLU A 103 26.11 -27.00 8.82
C GLU A 103 24.76 -27.14 9.53
N LEU A 104 24.02 -26.03 9.63
CA LEU A 104 22.69 -25.99 10.21
C LEU A 104 21.61 -26.27 9.15
N LEU A 105 21.93 -26.43 7.87
CA LEU A 105 20.92 -26.79 6.86
C LEU A 105 20.43 -28.22 7.13
N GLY A 106 19.11 -28.39 7.20
CA GLY A 106 18.46 -29.68 7.46
C GLY A 106 17.32 -30.01 6.51
#